data_AF-A0A537MT22-F1
#
_entry.id   AF-A0A537MT22-F1
#
_cell.length_a   1.000
_cell.length_b   1.000
_cell.length_c   1.000
_cell.angle_alpha   90.00
_cell.angle_beta   90.00
_cell.angle_gamma   90.00
#
_symmetry.space_group_name_H-M   'P 1'
#
loop_
_entity.id
_entity.type
_entity.pdbx_description
1 polymer ?
#
loop_
_entity_poly.entity_id
_entity_poly.type
_entity_poly.pdbx_seq_one_letter_code
_entity_poly.pdbx_strand_id
1 'polypeptide(L)'
;MSDTGLPVEDRLRIGVQTLHRRTEPAVGAWLPTIDEMRMLVELVERGGYDSLWVGDHISFHIAILDPLLQLAQAAVFSRRLVFCRCAIPRRWPSRLRPSTI
;
A
#
# COMPACT_ATOMS: atom_id res chain seq x y z
N MET A 1 -34.87 -20.15 -0.32
CA MET A 1 -34.20 -19.10 -1.11
C MET A 1 -33.37 -18.28 -0.15
N SER A 2 -32.10 -18.62 0.02
CA SER A 2 -31.20 -17.89 0.92
C SER A 2 -30.59 -16.73 0.14
N ASP A 3 -30.89 -15.51 0.56
CA ASP A 3 -30.32 -14.28 0.02
C ASP A 3 -28.79 -14.28 0.19
N THR A 4 -28.06 -14.50 -0.90
CA THR A 4 -26.59 -14.36 -0.96
C THR A 4 -26.22 -12.90 -1.19
N GLY A 5 -26.72 -12.01 -0.34
CA GLY A 5 -26.31 -10.61 -0.32
C GLY A 5 -24.81 -10.52 -0.02
N LEU A 6 -24.02 -10.07 -1.00
CA LEU A 6 -22.62 -9.77 -0.76
C LEU A 6 -22.55 -8.65 0.31
N PRO A 7 -21.72 -8.79 1.36
CA PRO A 7 -21.57 -7.75 2.35
C PRO A 7 -20.78 -6.58 1.74
N VAL A 8 -21.50 -5.67 1.10
CA VAL A 8 -20.96 -4.40 0.60
C VAL A 8 -21.08 -3.40 1.74
N GLU A 9 -19.96 -2.78 2.12
CA GLU A 9 -19.98 -1.70 3.12
C GLU A 9 -20.66 -0.46 2.51
N ASP A 10 -21.42 0.30 3.31
CA ASP A 10 -22.12 1.53 2.86
C ASP A 10 -21.18 2.67 2.45
N ARG A 11 -19.86 2.49 2.63
CA ARG A 11 -18.84 3.49 2.36
C ARG A 11 -17.81 2.95 1.36
N LEU A 12 -17.68 3.64 0.23
CA LEU A 12 -16.59 3.40 -0.71
C LEU A 12 -15.26 3.81 -0.08
N ARG A 13 -14.29 2.91 -0.11
CA ARG A 13 -12.90 3.18 0.25
C ARG A 13 -12.02 3.08 -0.98
N ILE A 14 -11.08 4.01 -1.12
CA ILE A 14 -10.20 4.08 -2.29
C ILE A 14 -8.76 3.88 -1.85
N GLY A 15 -8.10 2.88 -2.44
CA GLY A 15 -6.68 2.61 -2.25
C GLY A 15 -5.85 3.03 -3.47
N VAL A 16 -4.56 3.23 -3.24
CA VAL A 16 -3.57 3.42 -4.30
C VAL A 16 -2.55 2.28 -4.27
N GLN A 17 -2.30 1.69 -5.43
CA GLN A 17 -1.23 0.72 -5.61
C GLN A 17 -0.02 1.41 -6.25
N THR A 18 1.13 1.39 -5.60
CA THR A 18 2.36 2.00 -6.13
C THR A 18 3.61 1.34 -5.58
N LEU A 19 4.72 1.56 -6.27
CA LEU A 19 6.04 1.02 -5.96
C LEU A 19 7.00 2.17 -5.70
N HIS A 20 7.66 2.13 -4.54
CA HIS A 20 8.79 3.00 -4.28
C HIS A 20 9.98 2.45 -5.07
N ARG A 21 10.28 3.12 -6.16
CA ARG A 21 11.17 2.63 -7.21
C ARG A 21 12.10 3.73 -7.68
N ARG A 22 13.17 3.32 -8.34
CA ARG A 22 14.02 4.23 -9.11
C ARG A 22 13.21 4.95 -10.19
N THR A 23 13.27 6.28 -10.20
CA THR A 23 12.68 7.15 -11.22
C THR A 23 13.73 7.61 -12.23
N GLU A 24 13.29 7.96 -13.44
CA GLU A 24 14.17 8.51 -14.48
C GLU A 24 14.39 10.02 -14.27
N PRO A 25 15.55 10.57 -14.69
CA PRO A 25 16.69 9.91 -15.33
C PRO A 25 17.53 9.09 -14.33
N ALA A 26 17.80 7.85 -14.72
CA ALA A 26 18.40 6.83 -13.86
C ALA A 26 19.94 6.89 -13.95
N VAL A 27 20.57 7.87 -13.29
CA VAL A 27 22.04 8.02 -13.24
C VAL A 27 22.60 7.44 -11.93
N GLY A 28 23.41 6.38 -12.02
CA GLY A 28 24.09 5.77 -10.84
C GLY A 28 23.22 4.83 -9.99
N ALA A 29 23.76 4.31 -8.89
CA ALA A 29 23.01 3.42 -8.00
C ALA A 29 21.79 4.11 -7.40
N TRP A 30 20.69 3.36 -7.21
CA TRP A 30 19.51 3.89 -6.52
C TRP A 30 19.69 3.76 -5.01
N LEU A 31 19.62 4.89 -4.31
CA LEU A 31 19.82 5.00 -2.86
C LEU A 31 18.59 5.68 -2.25
N PRO A 32 17.50 4.94 -1.98
CA PRO A 32 16.27 5.53 -1.44
C PRO A 32 16.50 6.11 -0.05
N THR A 33 15.85 7.23 0.21
CA THR A 33 15.97 7.99 1.46
C THR A 33 14.68 7.95 2.28
N ILE A 34 14.83 8.22 3.57
CA ILE A 34 13.70 8.30 4.49
C ILE A 34 12.72 9.43 4.11
N ASP A 35 13.24 10.55 3.60
CA ASP A 35 12.43 11.70 3.20
C ASP A 35 11.57 11.39 1.97
N GLU A 36 12.07 10.63 1.00
CA GLU A 36 11.26 10.23 -0.16
C GLU A 36 10.11 9.31 0.24
N MET A 37 10.33 8.41 1.21
CA MET A 37 9.25 7.58 1.75
C MET A 37 8.20 8.42 2.48
N ARG A 38 8.64 9.36 3.32
CA ARG A 38 7.74 10.29 4.02
C ARG A 38 6.92 11.11 3.03
N MET A 39 7.55 11.68 2.00
CA MET A 39 6.89 12.46 0.96
C MET A 39 5.85 11.63 0.19
N LEU A 40 6.15 10.36 -0.12
CA LEU A 40 5.19 9.45 -0.74
C LEU A 40 3.96 9.27 0.16
N VAL A 41 4.15 8.97 1.44
CA VAL A 41 3.05 8.75 2.39
C VAL A 41 2.21 10.01 2.56
N GLU A 42 2.85 11.17 2.75
CA GLU A 42 2.17 12.46 2.87
C GLU A 42 1.35 12.79 1.61
N LEU A 43 1.87 12.47 0.42
CA LEU A 43 1.15 12.66 -0.83
C LEU A 43 -0.10 11.78 -0.90
N VAL A 44 0.01 10.51 -0.50
CA VAL A 44 -1.12 9.57 -0.47
C VAL A 44 -2.19 10.04 0.54
N GLU A 45 -1.79 10.48 1.73
CA GLU A 45 -2.73 11.00 2.72
C GLU A 45 -3.43 12.28 2.26
N ARG A 46 -2.67 13.24 1.70
CA ARG A 46 -3.20 14.48 1.12
C ARG A 46 -4.12 14.25 -0.06
N GLY A 47 -3.88 13.18 -0.83
CA GLY A 47 -4.74 12.72 -1.91
C GLY A 47 -6.08 12.14 -1.43
N GLY A 48 -6.27 11.96 -0.11
CA GLY A 48 -7.52 11.45 0.45
C GLY A 48 -7.68 9.94 0.35
N TYR A 49 -6.63 9.20 0.00
CA TYR A 49 -6.68 7.75 -0.05
C TYR A 49 -6.83 7.14 1.35
N ASP A 50 -7.49 5.98 1.40
CA ASP A 50 -7.71 5.20 2.62
C ASP A 50 -6.62 4.13 2.83
N SER A 51 -5.93 3.74 1.76
CA SER A 51 -4.95 2.65 1.83
C SER A 51 -3.82 2.75 0.81
N LEU A 52 -2.64 2.27 1.20
CA LEU A 52 -1.44 2.17 0.36
C LEU A 52 -1.08 0.70 0.14
N TRP A 53 -1.03 0.32 -1.14
CA TRP A 53 -0.82 -1.06 -1.55
C TRP A 53 0.47 -1.20 -2.35
N VAL A 54 1.20 -2.29 -2.13
CA VAL A 54 2.42 -2.61 -2.89
C VAL A 54 2.28 -3.99 -3.50
N GLY A 55 2.64 -4.13 -4.78
CA GLY A 55 2.64 -5.42 -5.47
C GLY A 55 3.72 -6.36 -4.91
N ASP A 56 3.41 -7.65 -4.82
CA ASP A 56 4.33 -8.68 -4.33
C ASP A 56 5.32 -9.11 -5.42
N HIS A 57 6.34 -8.28 -5.65
CA HIS A 57 7.37 -8.52 -6.66
C HIS A 57 8.65 -9.08 -6.04
N ILE A 58 9.02 -10.30 -6.45
CA ILE A 58 10.31 -10.92 -6.08
C ILE A 58 11.43 -10.51 -7.06
N SER A 59 11.07 -10.30 -8.33
CA SER A 59 12.01 -9.88 -9.37
C SER A 59 11.38 -8.75 -10.19
N PHE A 60 12.17 -7.72 -10.47
CA PHE A 60 11.75 -6.57 -11.23
C PHE A 60 12.93 -6.03 -12.05
N HIS A 61 12.63 -5.50 -13.24
CA HIS A 61 13.64 -5.05 -14.20
C HIS A 61 14.32 -3.73 -13.80
N ILE A 62 13.77 -3.02 -12.81
CA ILE A 62 14.35 -1.83 -12.20
C ILE A 62 14.50 -2.04 -10.70
N ALA A 63 15.42 -1.29 -10.10
CA ALA A 63 15.59 -1.29 -8.66
C ALA A 63 14.30 -0.77 -7.98
N ILE A 64 13.76 -1.63 -7.12
CA ILE A 64 12.60 -1.36 -6.28
C ILE A 64 12.96 -1.69 -4.84
N LEU A 65 12.24 -1.08 -3.90
CA LEU A 65 12.31 -1.52 -2.52
C LEU A 65 11.57 -2.85 -2.38
N ASP A 66 12.05 -3.72 -1.50
CA ASP A 66 11.29 -4.93 -1.14
C ASP A 66 9.86 -4.53 -0.71
N PRO A 67 8.80 -5.16 -1.23
CA PRO A 67 7.41 -4.74 -0.98
C PRO A 67 7.03 -4.70 0.51
N LEU A 68 7.55 -5.64 1.30
CA LEU A 68 7.31 -5.66 2.74
C LEU A 68 8.04 -4.53 3.44
N LEU A 69 9.32 -4.36 3.10
CA LEU A 69 10.14 -3.29 3.66
C LEU A 69 9.54 -1.91 3.33
N GLN A 70 9.03 -1.72 2.11
CA GLN A 70 8.33 -0.51 1.72
C GLN A 70 7.13 -0.22 2.62
N LEU A 71 6.25 -1.20 2.81
CA LEU A 71 5.06 -1.03 3.65
C LEU A 71 5.45 -0.80 5.11
N ALA A 72 6.45 -1.50 5.63
CA ALA A 72 6.93 -1.34 6.99
C ALA A 72 7.47 0.08 7.24
N GLN A 73 8.27 0.61 6.30
CA GLN A 73 8.77 1.98 6.39
C GLN A 73 7.65 3.01 6.23
N ALA A 74 6.73 2.80 5.29
CA ALA A 74 5.60 3.71 5.09
C ALA A 74 4.67 3.78 6.31
N ALA A 75 4.47 2.66 7.01
CA ALA A 75 3.64 2.59 8.22
C ALA A 75 4.17 3.44 9.38
N VAL A 76 5.46 3.76 9.40
CA VAL A 76 6.04 4.66 10.42
C VAL A 76 5.55 6.11 10.24
N PHE A 77 5.21 6.53 9.02
CA PHE A 77 4.85 7.91 8.71
C PHE A 77 3.35 8.21 8.72
N SER A 78 2.49 7.18 8.63
CA SER A 78 1.04 7.36 8.60
C SER A 78 0.39 6.94 9.91
N ARG A 79 -0.64 7.69 10.31
CA ARG A 79 -1.54 7.31 11.42
C ARG A 79 -2.91 6.81 10.97
N ARG A 80 -3.21 6.86 9.66
CA ARG A 80 -4.56 6.58 9.12
C ARG A 80 -4.59 5.51 8.04
N LEU A 81 -3.54 5.42 7.21
CA LEU A 81 -3.56 4.56 6.03
C LEU A 81 -3.59 3.08 6.44
N VAL A 82 -4.42 2.32 5.74
CA VAL A 82 -4.36 0.85 5.78
C VAL A 82 -3.29 0.39 4.79
N PHE A 83 -2.36 -0.42 5.26
CA PHE A 83 -1.28 -0.97 4.45
C PHE A 83 -1.59 -2.39 4.03
N CYS A 84 -1.43 -2.69 2.74
CA CYS A 84 -1.68 -4.02 2.20
C CYS A 84 -0.62 -4.43 1.20
N ARG A 85 -0.31 -5.72 1.18
CA ARG A 85 0.34 -6.33 0.02
C ARG A 85 -0.71 -6.82 -0.94
N CYS A 86 -0.54 -6.48 -2.21
CA CYS A 86 -1.31 -7.04 -3.30
C CYS A 86 -0.54 -8.16 -3.94
N ALA A 87 -0.84 -9.38 -3.52
CA ALA A 87 -0.63 -10.55 -4.34
C ALA A 87 -1.84 -10.72 -5.29
N ILE A 88 -1.56 -11.12 -6.52
CA ILE A 88 -2.54 -11.49 -7.54
C ILE A 88 -3.58 -12.50 -6.97
N PRO A 89 -4.85 -12.42 -7.37
CA PRO A 89 -5.94 -11.93 -6.53
C PRO A 89 -6.33 -12.89 -5.39
N ARG A 90 -6.11 -12.50 -4.13
CA ARG A 90 -6.89 -13.05 -3.01
C ARG A 90 -7.40 -11.93 -2.12
N ARG A 91 -8.72 -11.73 -2.20
CA ARG A 91 -9.64 -11.02 -1.30
C ARG A 91 -9.15 -9.68 -0.74
N TRP A 92 -9.93 -8.62 -1.00
CA TRP A 92 -9.98 -7.41 -0.18
C TRP A 92 -9.91 -7.78 1.32
N PRO A 93 -9.18 -7.02 2.16
CA PRO A 93 -9.18 -7.20 3.61
C PRO A 93 -10.56 -6.86 4.18
N SER A 94 -11.49 -7.78 3.99
CA SER A 94 -12.79 -7.78 4.62
C SER A 94 -12.57 -8.23 6.06
N ARG A 95 -12.55 -7.23 6.97
CA ARG A 95 -12.49 -7.35 8.44
C ARG A 95 -11.15 -7.81 9.04
N LEU A 96 -10.37 -6.84 9.51
CA LEU A 96 -9.79 -6.94 10.85
C LEU A 96 -10.85 -6.36 11.82
N ARG A 97 -11.59 -7.22 12.52
CA ARG A 97 -12.39 -6.77 13.68
C ARG A 97 -11.41 -6.46 14.81
N PRO A 98 -11.61 -5.40 15.62
CA PRO A 98 -11.02 -5.37 16.94
C PRO A 98 -11.65 -6.52 17.74
N SER A 99 -10.83 -7.49 18.15
CA SER A 99 -11.21 -8.48 19.15
C SER A 99 -11.50 -7.71 20.43
N THR A 100 -12.76 -7.70 20.86
CA THR A 100 -13.10 -7.39 22.24
C THR A 100 -12.41 -8.43 23.12
N ILE A 101 -11.49 -7.98 23.98
CA ILE A 101 -11.21 -8.58 25.28
C ILE A 101 -11.62 -7.53 26.30
#